data_AF-A0A9E3PXU6-F1
#
_entry.id   AF-A0A9E3PXU6-F1
#
_cell.length_a   1.000
_cell.length_b   1.000
_cell.length_c   1.000
_cell.angle_alpha   90.00
_cell.angle_beta   90.00
_cell.angle_gamma   90.00
#
_symmetry.space_group_name_H-M   'P 1'
#
loop_
_entity.id
_entity.type
_entity.pdbx_description
1 polymer ?
#
loop_
_entity_poly.entity_id
_entity_poly.type
_entity_poly.pdbx_seq_one_letter_code
_entity_poly.pdbx_strand_id
1 'polypeptide(L)'
;MVDPVGFKPASIADRRLTPVAPAAPVKATDGATQAAQTSAASALTQSAAASAPVDVERVARIKKAVQEGRFPLVPSTVADRLLALKFQWDPHEQA
;
A
#
# COMPACT_ATOMS: atom_id res chain seq x y z
N MET A 1 -85.22 11.22 -10.96
CA MET A 1 -84.20 11.46 -9.92
C MET A 1 -83.77 10.10 -9.42
N VAL A 2 -82.54 9.67 -9.75
CA VAL A 2 -82.00 8.33 -9.45
C VAL A 2 -80.82 8.52 -8.51
N ASP A 3 -80.77 7.76 -7.42
CA ASP A 3 -79.74 7.85 -6.38
C ASP A 3 -78.46 7.12 -6.82
N PRO A 4 -77.26 7.72 -6.71
CA PRO A 4 -76.04 7.07 -7.16
C PRO A 4 -75.62 5.95 -6.21
N VAL A 5 -75.19 4.81 -6.78
CA VAL A 5 -74.53 3.73 -6.04
C VAL A 5 -73.14 4.18 -5.58
N GLY A 6 -73.06 4.72 -4.37
CA GLY A 6 -71.82 5.12 -3.73
C GLY A 6 -71.01 3.92 -3.23
N PHE A 7 -69.71 3.95 -3.47
CA PHE A 7 -68.72 3.00 -2.95
C PHE A 7 -68.69 3.05 -1.42
N LYS A 8 -69.14 1.99 -0.74
CA LYS A 8 -68.92 1.83 0.71
C LYS A 8 -67.49 1.35 0.92
N PRO A 9 -66.56 2.16 1.47
CA PRO A 9 -65.28 1.63 1.90
C PRO A 9 -65.53 0.66 3.06
N ALA A 10 -65.10 -0.59 2.93
CA ALA A 10 -65.05 -1.51 4.05
C ALA A 10 -64.22 -0.85 5.16
N SER A 11 -64.80 -0.73 6.35
CA SER A 11 -64.15 -0.13 7.51
C SER A 11 -62.86 -0.89 7.81
N ILE A 12 -61.77 -0.13 8.01
CA ILE A 12 -60.44 -0.66 8.39
C ILE A 12 -60.52 -1.47 9.70
N ALA A 13 -61.60 -1.32 10.48
CA ALA A 13 -61.89 -2.08 11.70
C ALA A 13 -62.02 -3.60 11.48
N ASP A 14 -62.38 -4.07 10.27
CA ASP A 14 -62.52 -5.51 9.99
C ASP A 14 -61.19 -6.18 9.56
N ARG A 15 -60.14 -5.40 9.28
CA ARG A 15 -58.80 -5.93 9.01
C ARG A 15 -57.97 -5.98 10.28
N ARG A 16 -58.05 -7.11 11.00
CA ARG A 16 -57.08 -7.41 12.07
C ARG A 16 -55.71 -7.72 11.44
N LEU A 17 -54.88 -6.69 11.31
CA LEU A 17 -53.49 -6.82 10.92
C LEU A 17 -52.66 -7.21 12.16
N THR A 18 -51.97 -8.34 12.11
CA THR A 18 -51.00 -8.73 13.13
C THR A 18 -49.64 -8.07 12.84
N PRO A 19 -48.97 -7.47 13.84
CA PRO A 19 -47.65 -6.88 13.61
C PRO A 19 -46.61 -7.96 13.32
N VAL A 20 -45.77 -7.74 12.30
CA VAL A 20 -44.54 -8.50 12.07
C VAL A 20 -43.39 -7.80 12.80
N ALA A 21 -42.60 -8.55 13.55
CA ALA A 21 -41.46 -8.01 14.28
C ALA A 21 -40.33 -7.59 13.31
N PRO A 22 -39.62 -6.48 13.57
CA PRO A 22 -38.51 -6.04 12.74
C PRO A 22 -37.32 -7.01 12.84
N ALA A 23 -36.68 -7.28 11.70
CA ALA A 23 -35.44 -8.05 11.65
C ALA A 23 -34.28 -7.25 12.29
N ALA A 24 -33.42 -7.94 13.06
CA ALA A 24 -32.29 -7.31 13.73
C ALA A 24 -31.23 -6.80 12.72
N PRO A 25 -30.62 -5.63 12.97
CA PRO A 25 -29.56 -5.11 12.10
C PRO A 25 -28.29 -5.94 12.24
N VAL A 26 -27.66 -6.25 11.10
CA VAL A 26 -26.36 -6.92 11.06
C VAL A 26 -25.28 -5.91 11.49
N LYS A 27 -24.50 -6.27 12.51
CA LYS A 27 -23.42 -5.44 13.03
C LYS A 27 -22.29 -5.39 12.00
N ALA A 28 -22.01 -4.21 11.43
CA ALA A 28 -20.80 -3.99 10.66
C ALA A 28 -19.59 -4.14 11.59
N THR A 29 -18.56 -4.87 11.14
CA THR A 29 -17.30 -4.96 11.85
C THR A 29 -16.51 -3.68 11.63
N ASP A 30 -16.37 -2.87 12.68
CA ASP A 30 -15.46 -1.75 12.70
C ASP A 30 -14.01 -2.24 12.55
N GLY A 31 -13.28 -1.64 11.61
CA GLY A 31 -11.82 -1.72 11.59
C GLY A 31 -11.19 -2.46 10.41
N ALA A 32 -11.54 -2.09 9.18
CA ALA A 32 -10.68 -2.36 8.02
C ALA A 32 -10.52 -1.11 7.15
N THR A 33 -10.35 0.05 7.79
CA THR A 33 -10.11 1.33 7.10
C THR A 33 -8.96 2.10 7.75
N GLN A 34 -7.83 1.42 8.01
CA GLN A 34 -6.51 2.06 8.04
C GLN A 34 -5.35 1.07 7.90
N ALA A 35 -5.53 -0.01 7.13
CA ALA A 35 -4.41 -0.84 6.65
C ALA A 35 -4.41 -0.79 5.12
N ALA A 36 -4.35 0.44 4.59
CA ALA A 36 -4.04 0.63 3.20
C ALA A 36 -2.61 0.12 2.97
N GLN A 37 -2.53 -1.00 2.26
CA GLN A 37 -1.52 -1.26 1.23
C GLN A 37 -0.06 -1.33 1.69
N THR A 38 0.28 -2.39 2.41
CA THR A 38 1.61 -2.99 2.26
C THR A 38 1.39 -4.41 1.76
N SER A 39 1.55 -4.61 0.46
CA SER A 39 1.49 -5.96 -0.10
C SER A 39 2.59 -6.81 0.55
N ALA A 40 2.41 -8.13 0.63
CA ALA A 40 3.48 -9.02 1.08
C ALA A 40 4.76 -8.83 0.25
N ALA A 41 4.62 -8.42 -1.02
CA ALA A 41 5.74 -8.02 -1.87
C ALA A 41 6.42 -6.74 -1.35
N SER A 42 5.68 -5.72 -0.92
CA SER A 42 6.23 -4.49 -0.34
C SER A 42 7.02 -4.76 0.94
N ALA A 43 6.54 -5.66 1.81
CA ALA A 43 7.28 -6.06 3.01
C ALA A 43 8.56 -6.86 2.67
N LEU A 44 8.51 -7.73 1.66
CA LEU A 44 9.68 -8.47 1.18
C LEU A 44 10.71 -7.53 0.54
N THR A 45 10.28 -6.59 -0.31
CA THR A 45 11.15 -5.57 -0.91
C THR A 45 11.80 -4.72 0.18
N GLN A 46 11.04 -4.28 1.19
CA GLN A 46 11.60 -3.50 2.30
C GLN A 46 12.61 -4.31 3.13
N SER A 47 12.38 -5.62 3.33
CA SER A 47 13.34 -6.51 3.98
C SER A 47 14.62 -6.74 3.15
N ALA A 48 14.50 -6.78 1.83
CA ALA A 48 15.64 -6.91 0.92
C ALA A 48 16.43 -5.59 0.80
N ALA A 49 15.75 -4.45 0.87
CA ALA A 49 16.36 -3.12 0.90
C ALA A 49 17.04 -2.78 2.25
N ALA A 50 16.74 -3.52 3.32
CA ALA A 50 17.32 -3.28 4.65
C ALA A 50 18.86 -3.41 4.69
N SER A 51 19.45 -4.13 3.74
CA SER A 51 20.88 -4.12 3.48
C SER A 51 21.10 -4.09 1.98
N ALA A 52 21.76 -3.06 1.46
CA ALA A 52 22.21 -3.06 0.08
C ALA A 52 23.00 -4.35 -0.21
N PRO A 53 22.85 -4.98 -1.39
CA PRO A 53 23.59 -6.18 -1.76
C PRO A 53 25.06 -5.82 -2.03
N VAL A 54 25.82 -5.60 -0.95
CA VAL A 54 27.25 -5.30 -1.03
C VAL A 54 28.02 -6.61 -1.05
N ASP A 55 28.76 -6.83 -2.13
CA ASP A 55 29.72 -7.93 -2.24
C ASP A 55 30.95 -7.66 -1.35
N VAL A 56 30.95 -8.23 -0.15
CA VAL A 56 32.00 -8.06 0.86
C VAL A 56 33.34 -8.60 0.38
N GLU A 57 33.34 -9.72 -0.36
CA GLU A 57 34.57 -10.32 -0.88
C GLU A 57 35.23 -9.41 -1.93
N ARG A 58 34.42 -8.82 -2.81
CA ARG A 58 34.89 -7.85 -3.80
C ARG A 58 35.48 -6.63 -3.12
N VAL A 59 34.85 -6.11 -2.07
CA VAL A 59 35.38 -4.99 -1.28
C VAL A 59 36.74 -5.35 -0.67
N ALA A 60 36.87 -6.55 -0.09
CA ALA A 60 38.13 -7.02 0.49
C ALA A 60 39.25 -7.13 -0.56
N ARG A 61 38.95 -7.70 -1.74
CA ARG A 61 39.93 -7.80 -2.85
C ARG A 61 40.39 -6.43 -3.34
N ILE A 62 39.47 -5.48 -3.49
CA ILE A 62 39.81 -4.11 -3.92
C ILE A 62 40.69 -3.43 -2.86
N LYS A 63 40.33 -3.51 -1.58
CA LYS A 63 41.13 -2.94 -0.48
C LYS A 63 42.56 -3.47 -0.48
N LYS A 64 42.74 -4.78 -0.66
CA LYS A 64 44.06 -5.42 -0.76
C LYS A 64 44.85 -4.91 -1.98
N ALA A 65 44.22 -4.81 -3.15
CA ALA A 65 44.87 -4.30 -4.37
C ALA A 65 45.31 -2.84 -4.24
N VAL A 66 44.55 -2.01 -3.51
CA VAL A 66 44.94 -0.62 -3.20
C VAL A 66 46.15 -0.59 -2.26
N GLN A 67 46.16 -1.39 -1.20
CA GLN A 67 47.29 -1.48 -0.26
C GLN A 67 48.58 -1.92 -0.95
N GLU A 68 48.49 -2.86 -1.88
CA GLU A 68 49.63 -3.38 -2.65
C GLU A 68 50.04 -2.45 -3.80
N GLY A 69 49.35 -1.33 -4.03
CA GLY A 69 49.63 -0.40 -5.13
C GLY A 69 49.32 -0.94 -6.52
N ARG A 70 48.59 -2.07 -6.62
CA ARG A 70 48.23 -2.72 -7.89
C ARG A 70 46.92 -2.19 -8.48
N PHE A 71 46.19 -1.40 -7.71
CA PHE A 71 44.99 -0.71 -8.18
C PHE A 71 45.36 0.68 -8.72
N PRO A 72 45.25 0.94 -10.03
CA PRO A 72 45.63 2.23 -10.61
C PRO A 72 44.67 3.34 -10.17
N LEU A 73 45.19 4.35 -9.46
CA LEU A 73 44.45 5.54 -9.05
C LEU A 73 44.76 6.68 -10.03
N VAL A 74 43.84 6.92 -10.97
CA VAL A 74 43.97 8.00 -11.96
C VAL A 74 43.13 9.21 -11.50
N PRO A 75 43.73 10.39 -11.28
CA PRO A 75 43.01 11.56 -10.76
C PRO A 75 41.80 11.98 -11.61
N SER A 76 41.89 11.91 -12.94
CA SER A 76 40.77 12.22 -13.84
C SER A 76 39.60 11.26 -13.64
N THR A 77 39.85 9.95 -13.55
CA THR A 77 38.81 8.95 -13.31
C THR A 77 38.12 9.17 -11.97
N VAL A 78 38.85 9.58 -10.93
CA VAL A 78 38.24 9.90 -9.63
C VAL A 78 37.33 11.13 -9.76
N ALA A 79 37.80 12.19 -10.43
CA ALA A 79 37.01 13.39 -10.67
C ALA A 79 35.71 13.09 -11.43
N ASP A 80 35.79 12.28 -12.48
CA ASP A 80 34.61 11.87 -13.27
C ASP A 80 33.61 11.08 -12.41
N ARG A 81 34.08 10.21 -11.52
CA ARG A 81 33.22 9.44 -10.61
C ARG A 81 32.55 10.32 -9.56
N LEU A 82 33.27 11.31 -9.02
CA LEU A 82 32.69 12.30 -8.09
C LEU A 82 31.65 13.18 -8.79
N LEU A 83 31.89 13.55 -10.04
CA LEU A 83 30.94 14.33 -10.84
C LEU A 83 29.69 13.52 -11.20
N ALA A 84 29.87 12.26 -11.61
CA ALA A 84 28.77 11.34 -11.85
C ALA A 84 27.93 11.15 -10.58
N LEU A 85 28.57 10.95 -9.42
CA LEU A 85 27.87 10.87 -8.13
C LEU A 85 27.06 12.15 -7.89
N LYS A 86 27.64 13.33 -8.09
CA LYS A 86 26.93 14.60 -7.89
C LYS A 86 25.69 14.73 -8.77
N PHE A 87 25.72 14.25 -10.01
CA PHE A 87 24.61 14.39 -10.95
C PHE A 87 23.60 13.24 -10.91
N GLN A 88 24.01 12.04 -10.50
CA GLN A 88 23.18 10.83 -10.49
C GLN A 88 22.70 10.43 -9.09
N TRP A 89 23.16 11.10 -8.04
CA TRP A 89 22.69 10.85 -6.69
C TRP A 89 21.27 11.40 -6.51
N ASP A 90 20.31 10.49 -6.41
CA ASP A 90 18.96 10.80 -5.96
C ASP A 90 18.81 10.32 -4.50
N PRO A 91 18.76 11.24 -3.51
CA PRO A 91 18.59 10.87 -2.10
C PRO A 91 17.19 10.34 -1.79
N HIS A 92 16.25 10.40 -2.75
CA HIS A 92 14.87 9.97 -2.61
C HIS A 92 14.52 8.74 -3.46
N GLU A 93 15.49 8.16 -4.18
CA GLU A 93 15.31 6.89 -4.88
C GLU A 93 14.95 5.80 -3.84
N GLN A 94 13.69 5.40 -3.81
CA GLN A 94 13.21 4.32 -2.96
C GLN A 94 13.72 3.00 -3.55
N ALA A 95 14.58 2.29 -2.82
CA ALA A 95 15.15 0.99 -3.20
C ALA A 95 14.11 -0.11 -3.44
#